data_AF-A0A3B8XW46-F1
#
_entry.id   AF-A0A3B8XW46-F1
#
_cell.length_a   1.000
_cell.length_b   1.000
_cell.length_c   1.000
_cell.angle_alpha   90.00
_cell.angle_beta   90.00
_cell.angle_gamma   90.00
#
_symmetry.space_group_name_H-M   'P 1'
#
loop_
_entity.id
_entity.type
_entity.pdbx_description
1 polymer ?
#
loop_
_entity_poly.entity_id
_entity_poly.type
_entity_poly.pdbx_seq_one_letter_code
_entity_poly.pdbx_strand_id
1 'polypeptide(L)'
;MTNNSDEINPQQVDNDPFLIQEDEEVFAILISSTDNNSKYDELLGMIAYAKYSLQKHQYVSLYQRENRQLPSQEVIKAIITPFKDNDSAALLSLKQSSEQFLQEYAQEYLENAKREEIIKPLEKIIQKNTNFWSSVWASIIAAFIYSVIIALVILTVTAALPNNKFARIIKILLEDNATEITPK
;
A
#
# COMPACT_ATOMS: atom_id res chain seq x y z
N MET A 1 53.19 -0.40 3.55
CA MET A 1 53.03 0.92 2.92
C MET A 1 51.55 1.22 2.93
N THR A 2 51.18 2.35 3.55
CA THR A 2 49.86 2.67 4.10
C THR A 2 48.82 2.92 3.01
N ASN A 3 47.72 2.16 3.04
CA ASN A 3 46.50 2.44 2.30
C ASN A 3 45.79 3.59 3.03
N ASN A 4 46.06 4.84 2.65
CA ASN A 4 45.18 5.95 3.00
C ASN A 4 43.99 5.92 2.03
N SER A 5 42.98 5.12 2.38
CA SER A 5 41.61 5.41 2.00
C SER A 5 41.16 6.60 2.85
N ASP A 6 41.58 7.80 2.45
CA ASP A 6 40.93 9.03 2.87
C ASP A 6 39.51 8.96 2.34
N GLU A 7 38.60 8.55 3.22
CA GLU A 7 37.16 8.62 3.02
C GLU A 7 36.79 10.11 3.00
N ILE A 8 36.92 10.74 1.84
CA ILE A 8 36.67 12.17 1.66
C ILE A 8 35.17 12.42 1.87
N ASN A 9 34.86 13.17 2.93
CA ASN A 9 33.50 13.48 3.39
C ASN A 9 32.76 14.34 2.34
N PRO A 10 31.61 13.89 1.80
CA PRO A 10 30.80 14.66 0.83
C PRO A 10 30.33 16.02 1.37
N GLN A 11 30.35 16.24 2.70
CA GLN A 11 30.08 17.54 3.29
C GLN A 11 31.12 18.63 2.96
N GLN A 12 32.30 18.30 2.41
CA GLN A 12 33.27 19.35 2.04
C GLN A 12 32.84 20.18 0.83
N VAL A 13 32.00 19.65 -0.07
CA VAL A 13 31.54 20.37 -1.26
C VAL A 13 30.43 21.37 -0.92
N ASP A 14 29.57 21.05 0.05
CA ASP A 14 28.44 21.89 0.45
C ASP A 14 28.84 23.06 1.39
N ASN A 15 30.08 23.08 1.89
CA ASN A 15 30.58 24.12 2.80
C ASN A 15 31.45 25.18 2.10
N ASP A 16 31.56 25.15 0.76
CA ASP A 16 32.26 26.19 0.01
C ASP A 16 31.41 27.48 -0.04
N PRO A 17 31.88 28.62 0.52
CA PRO A 17 31.12 29.87 0.55
C PRO A 17 30.68 30.35 -0.83
N PHE A 18 31.45 30.06 -1.88
CA PHE A 18 31.09 30.42 -3.25
C PHE A 18 29.88 29.61 -3.72
N LEU A 19 29.88 28.30 -3.47
CA LEU A 19 28.79 27.41 -3.89
C LEU A 19 27.52 27.65 -3.09
N ILE A 20 27.64 28.03 -1.81
CA ILE A 20 26.49 28.43 -0.98
C ILE A 20 25.80 29.65 -1.59
N GLN A 21 26.56 30.65 -2.05
CA GLN A 21 25.99 31.83 -2.68
C GLN A 21 25.31 31.50 -4.02
N GLU A 22 25.91 30.61 -4.83
CA GLU A 22 25.29 30.16 -6.09
C GLU A 22 23.98 29.38 -5.84
N ASP A 23 23.93 28.57 -4.78
CA ASP A 23 22.73 27.81 -4.38
C ASP A 23 21.61 28.72 -3.87
N GLU A 24 21.95 29.74 -3.07
CA GLU A 24 21.00 30.74 -2.58
C GLU A 24 20.34 31.51 -3.72
N GLU A 25 21.09 31.81 -4.80
CA GLU A 25 20.55 32.45 -6.00
C GLU A 25 19.56 31.53 -6.73
N VAL A 26 19.90 30.25 -6.92
CA VAL A 26 18.98 29.26 -7.52
C VAL A 26 17.72 29.09 -6.67
N PHE A 27 17.87 29.03 -5.34
CA PHE A 27 16.75 28.98 -4.42
C PHE A 27 15.84 30.21 -4.56
N ALA A 28 16.44 31.41 -4.57
CA ALA A 28 15.70 32.65 -4.73
C ALA A 28 14.92 32.64 -6.05
N ILE A 29 15.54 32.27 -7.17
CA ILE A 29 14.89 32.16 -8.49
C ILE A 29 13.70 31.20 -8.47
N LEU A 30 13.87 30.03 -7.86
CA LEU A 30 12.83 29.00 -7.78
C LEU A 30 11.64 29.42 -6.92
N ILE A 31 11.88 30.19 -5.86
CA ILE A 31 10.82 30.70 -4.97
C ILE A 31 10.21 32.01 -5.52
N SER A 32 11.02 32.92 -6.07
CA SER A 32 10.60 34.28 -6.47
C SER A 32 9.88 34.35 -7.81
N SER A 33 10.00 33.33 -8.64
CA SER A 33 9.29 33.23 -9.93
C SER A 33 7.80 32.88 -9.79
N THR A 34 7.27 33.03 -8.58
CA THR A 34 5.88 32.79 -8.22
C THR A 34 5.15 34.14 -8.11
N ASP A 35 4.70 34.65 -9.25
CA ASP A 35 4.06 35.97 -9.39
C ASP A 35 2.78 36.14 -8.55
N ASN A 36 2.22 35.05 -8.05
CA ASN A 36 1.08 35.04 -7.16
C ASN A 36 1.53 34.35 -5.88
N ASN A 37 1.36 35.03 -4.75
CA ASN A 37 1.73 34.65 -3.38
C ASN A 37 0.97 33.41 -2.87
N SER A 38 0.92 32.35 -3.68
CA SER A 38 0.16 31.14 -3.46
C SER A 38 1.08 30.14 -2.77
N LYS A 39 0.59 29.59 -1.65
CA LYS A 39 1.30 28.54 -0.90
C LYS A 39 1.63 27.32 -1.75
N TYR A 40 0.88 27.12 -2.84
CA TYR A 40 1.12 26.05 -3.80
C TYR A 40 2.39 26.31 -4.62
N ASP A 41 2.56 27.53 -5.12
CA ASP A 41 3.73 27.88 -5.93
C ASP A 41 5.00 27.94 -5.06
N GLU A 42 4.90 28.40 -3.81
CA GLU A 42 6.00 28.35 -2.83
C GLU A 42 6.44 26.89 -2.56
N LEU A 43 5.48 25.98 -2.33
CA LEU A 43 5.75 24.55 -2.18
C LEU A 43 6.39 23.96 -3.44
N LEU A 44 5.91 24.35 -4.62
CA LEU A 44 6.48 23.93 -5.89
C LEU A 44 7.96 24.37 -6.00
N GLY A 45 8.27 25.61 -5.63
CA GLY A 45 9.62 26.14 -5.60
C GLY A 45 10.53 25.37 -4.62
N MET A 46 10.02 25.01 -3.44
CA MET A 46 10.76 24.17 -2.48
C MET A 46 11.03 22.76 -3.01
N ILE A 47 10.04 22.12 -3.66
CA ILE A 47 10.21 20.79 -4.26
C ILE A 47 11.21 20.86 -5.41
N ALA A 48 11.11 21.89 -6.26
CA ALA A 48 12.05 22.12 -7.35
C ALA A 48 13.48 22.29 -6.81
N TYR A 49 13.67 23.10 -5.76
CA TYR A 49 14.97 23.27 -5.14
C TYR A 49 15.53 21.96 -4.58
N ALA A 50 14.70 21.19 -3.87
CA ALA A 50 15.11 19.87 -3.36
C ALA A 50 15.55 18.93 -4.48
N LYS A 51 14.84 18.92 -5.62
CA LYS A 51 15.23 18.15 -6.80
C LYS A 51 16.54 18.64 -7.41
N TYR A 52 16.74 19.95 -7.50
CA TYR A 52 18.01 20.53 -7.95
C TYR A 52 19.18 20.12 -7.04
N SER A 53 19.03 20.27 -5.72
CA SER A 53 20.08 19.87 -4.77
C SER A 53 20.40 18.39 -4.87
N LEU A 54 19.39 17.54 -5.05
CA LEU A 54 19.58 16.11 -5.29
C LEU A 54 20.33 15.84 -6.59
N GLN A 55 19.97 16.51 -7.69
CA GLN A 55 20.66 16.38 -8.98
C GLN A 55 22.13 16.79 -8.88
N LYS A 56 22.42 17.91 -8.19
CA LYS A 56 23.78 18.37 -7.92
C LYS A 56 24.58 17.32 -7.14
N HIS A 57 24.01 16.82 -6.04
CA HIS A 57 24.66 15.81 -5.21
C HIS A 57 24.90 14.50 -5.98
N GLN A 58 23.91 14.04 -6.75
CA GLN A 58 24.05 12.86 -7.60
C GLN A 58 25.17 13.04 -8.62
N TYR A 59 25.24 14.20 -9.28
CA TYR A 59 26.33 14.48 -10.21
C TYR A 59 27.70 14.42 -9.52
N VAL A 60 27.86 15.09 -8.37
CA VAL A 60 29.13 15.10 -7.63
C VAL A 60 29.53 13.68 -7.26
N SER A 61 28.59 12.86 -6.78
CA SER A 61 28.84 11.47 -6.42
C SER A 61 29.27 10.60 -7.64
N LEU A 62 28.64 10.81 -8.79
CA LEU A 62 28.97 10.12 -10.03
C LEU A 62 30.36 10.54 -10.54
N TYR A 63 30.62 11.83 -10.56
CA TYR A 63 31.91 12.39 -10.98
C TYR A 63 33.05 11.86 -10.11
N GLN A 64 32.85 11.83 -8.79
CA GLN A 64 33.83 11.29 -7.85
C GLN A 64 34.07 9.80 -8.08
N ARG A 65 33.02 9.02 -8.34
CA ARG A 65 33.15 7.59 -8.63
C ARG A 65 33.93 7.32 -9.92
N GLU A 66 33.71 8.12 -10.95
CA GLU A 66 34.31 7.93 -12.27
C GLU A 66 35.75 8.46 -12.35
N ASN A 67 36.00 9.63 -11.78
CA ASN A 67 37.28 10.32 -11.89
C ASN A 67 38.17 10.14 -10.64
N ARG A 68 37.66 9.48 -9.59
CA ARG A 68 38.32 9.31 -8.27
C ARG A 68 38.79 10.62 -7.63
N GLN A 69 38.18 11.73 -8.03
CA GLN A 69 38.50 13.08 -7.56
C GLN A 69 37.20 13.89 -7.45
N LEU A 70 37.17 14.88 -6.56
CA LEU A 70 36.07 15.82 -6.51
C LEU A 70 36.05 16.70 -7.77
N PRO A 71 34.86 17.07 -8.29
CA PRO A 71 34.76 18.03 -9.37
C PRO A 71 35.33 19.38 -8.93
N SER A 72 36.02 20.07 -9.84
CA SER A 72 36.50 21.43 -9.57
C SER A 72 35.34 22.42 -9.51
N GLN A 73 35.58 23.60 -8.94
CA GLN A 73 34.56 24.66 -8.85
C GLN A 73 34.01 25.04 -10.23
N GLU A 74 34.83 25.03 -11.28
CA GLU A 74 34.40 25.34 -12.65
C GLU A 74 33.43 24.29 -13.19
N VAL A 75 33.67 23.01 -12.89
CA VAL A 75 32.78 21.91 -13.27
C VAL A 75 31.44 22.03 -12.54
N ILE A 76 31.47 22.33 -11.24
CA ILE A 76 30.25 22.55 -10.47
C ILE A 76 29.47 23.76 -11.01
N LYS A 77 30.15 24.88 -11.29
CA LYS A 77 29.52 26.09 -11.82
C LYS A 77 28.85 25.85 -13.18
N ALA A 78 29.43 25.02 -14.03
CA ALA A 78 28.82 24.64 -15.31
C ALA A 78 27.47 23.92 -15.13
N ILE A 79 27.26 23.21 -14.01
CA ILE A 79 26.01 22.52 -13.67
C ILE A 79 25.00 23.47 -13.05
N ILE A 80 25.46 24.47 -12.30
CA ILE A 80 24.58 25.47 -11.65
C ILE A 80 24.07 26.50 -12.66
N THR A 81 24.92 26.92 -13.60
CA THR A 81 24.63 28.01 -14.56
C THR A 81 23.28 27.87 -15.27
N PRO A 82 22.86 26.67 -15.76
CA PRO A 82 21.54 26.50 -16.35
C PRO A 82 20.38 26.84 -15.43
N PHE A 83 20.52 26.76 -14.11
CA PHE A 83 19.43 27.04 -13.15
C PHE A 83 19.36 28.49 -12.69
N LYS A 84 20.28 29.35 -13.15
CA LYS A 84 20.32 30.77 -12.79
C LYS A 84 19.50 31.68 -13.70
N ASP A 85 19.01 31.14 -14.81
CA ASP A 85 18.17 31.88 -15.74
C ASP A 85 16.70 31.45 -15.55
N ASN A 86 15.82 32.42 -15.33
CA ASN A 86 14.38 32.20 -15.14
C ASN A 86 13.72 31.51 -16.33
N ASP A 87 14.25 31.75 -17.53
CA ASP A 87 13.70 31.23 -18.78
C ASP A 87 14.44 29.99 -19.29
N SER A 88 15.33 29.43 -18.47
CA SER A 88 16.10 28.26 -18.88
C SER A 88 15.23 27.01 -18.99
N ALA A 89 15.53 26.19 -20.00
CA ALA A 89 14.87 24.91 -20.17
C ALA A 89 15.10 23.97 -18.96
N ALA A 90 16.25 24.10 -18.28
CA ALA A 90 16.57 23.29 -17.09
C ALA A 90 15.65 23.66 -15.92
N LEU A 91 15.45 24.96 -15.68
CA LEU A 91 14.58 25.46 -14.63
C LEU A 91 13.10 25.14 -14.90
N LEU A 92 12.64 25.35 -16.14
CA LEU A 92 11.27 25.01 -16.56
C LEU A 92 10.98 23.52 -16.42
N SER A 93 11.92 22.66 -16.86
CA SER A 93 11.82 21.21 -16.69
C SER A 93 11.74 20.81 -15.22
N LEU A 94 12.53 21.45 -14.36
CA LEU A 94 12.53 21.20 -12.92
C LEU A 94 11.19 21.57 -12.27
N LYS A 95 10.62 22.72 -12.64
CA LYS A 95 9.28 23.16 -12.18
C LYS A 95 8.19 22.21 -12.66
N GLN A 96 8.17 21.88 -13.95
CA GLN A 96 7.19 20.96 -14.53
C GLN A 96 7.27 19.57 -13.88
N SER A 97 8.48 19.05 -13.67
CA SER A 97 8.68 17.77 -12.99
C SER A 97 8.21 17.85 -11.53
N SER A 98 8.39 18.98 -10.85
CA SER A 98 7.93 19.20 -9.48
C SER A 98 6.41 19.25 -9.39
N GLU A 99 5.76 19.87 -10.37
CA GLU A 99 4.30 19.90 -10.50
C GLU A 99 3.75 18.48 -10.69
N GLN A 100 4.32 17.74 -11.65
CA GLN A 100 3.95 16.34 -11.91
C GLN A 100 4.11 15.48 -10.65
N PHE A 101 5.25 15.60 -9.96
CA PHE A 101 5.49 14.87 -8.72
C PHE A 101 4.44 15.18 -7.64
N LEU A 102 4.09 16.46 -7.46
CA LEU A 102 3.09 16.85 -6.48
C LEU A 102 1.70 16.33 -6.85
N GLN A 103 1.34 16.35 -8.14
CA GLN A 103 0.08 15.79 -8.64
C GLN A 103 0.02 14.27 -8.44
N GLU A 104 1.08 13.54 -8.80
CA GLU A 104 1.19 12.10 -8.61
C GLU A 104 1.09 11.73 -7.12
N TYR A 105 1.81 12.45 -6.26
CA TYR A 105 1.76 12.23 -4.82
C TYR A 105 0.37 12.51 -4.24
N ALA A 106 -0.28 13.59 -4.67
CA ALA A 106 -1.65 13.91 -4.23
C ALA A 106 -2.64 12.83 -4.69
N GLN A 107 -2.48 12.31 -5.90
CA GLN A 107 -3.30 11.22 -6.42
C GLN A 107 -3.07 9.93 -5.63
N GLU A 108 -1.81 9.54 -5.41
CA GLU A 108 -1.45 8.37 -4.62
C GLU A 108 -1.99 8.47 -3.19
N TYR A 109 -1.85 9.63 -2.56
CA TYR A 109 -2.39 9.89 -1.23
C TYR A 109 -3.91 9.72 -1.20
N LEU A 110 -4.62 10.27 -2.20
CA LEU A 110 -6.07 10.15 -2.31
C LEU A 110 -6.51 8.69 -2.53
N GLU A 111 -5.79 7.94 -3.37
CA GLU A 111 -6.05 6.52 -3.63
C GLU A 111 -5.82 5.67 -2.37
N ASN A 112 -4.74 5.96 -1.63
CA ASN A 112 -4.45 5.29 -0.37
C ASN A 112 -5.49 5.64 0.71
N ALA A 113 -5.85 6.91 0.87
CA ALA A 113 -6.91 7.33 1.79
C ALA A 113 -8.24 6.64 1.47
N LYS A 114 -8.64 6.59 0.19
CA LYS A 114 -9.82 5.84 -0.26
C LYS A 114 -9.73 4.34 0.07
N ARG A 115 -8.56 3.73 -0.12
CA ARG A 115 -8.33 2.32 0.22
C ARG A 115 -8.47 2.07 1.72
N GLU A 116 -7.97 2.97 2.55
CA GLU A 116 -8.07 2.84 4.01
C GLU A 116 -9.48 3.06 4.54
N GLU A 117 -10.21 4.05 4.02
CA GLU A 117 -11.54 4.41 4.50
C GLU A 117 -12.67 3.53 3.93
N ILE A 118 -12.51 3.01 2.70
CA ILE A 118 -13.59 2.29 2.00
C ILE A 118 -13.28 0.80 1.91
N ILE A 119 -12.09 0.44 1.41
CA ILE A 119 -11.79 -0.95 1.05
C ILE A 119 -11.49 -1.80 2.29
N LYS A 120 -10.64 -1.33 3.20
CA LYS A 120 -10.32 -2.06 4.45
C LYS A 120 -11.56 -2.37 5.32
N PRO A 121 -12.50 -1.44 5.56
CA PRO A 121 -13.72 -1.78 6.31
C PRO A 121 -14.65 -2.72 5.56
N LEU A 122 -14.75 -2.63 4.22
CA LEU A 122 -15.52 -3.60 3.42
C LEU A 122 -14.92 -5.00 3.50
N GLU A 123 -13.61 -5.15 3.37
CA GLU A 123 -12.92 -6.43 3.52
C GLU A 123 -13.17 -7.03 4.91
N LYS A 124 -13.13 -6.21 5.96
CA LYS A 124 -13.42 -6.64 7.33
C LYS A 124 -14.86 -7.13 7.51
N ILE A 125 -15.83 -6.51 6.82
CA ILE A 125 -17.24 -6.95 6.82
C ILE A 125 -17.39 -8.27 6.07
N ILE A 126 -16.73 -8.43 4.93
CA ILE A 126 -16.75 -9.66 4.12
C ILE A 126 -16.10 -10.82 4.89
N GLN A 127 -14.95 -10.59 5.55
CA GLN A 127 -14.30 -11.58 6.40
C GLN A 127 -15.12 -11.95 7.64
N LYS A 128 -15.91 -11.03 8.19
CA LYS A 128 -16.83 -11.37 9.28
C LYS A 128 -17.94 -12.33 8.82
N ASN A 129 -18.28 -12.31 7.53
CA ASN A 129 -19.33 -13.14 6.94
C ASN A 129 -18.87 -14.59 6.64
N THR A 130 -17.57 -14.86 6.53
CA THR A 130 -17.08 -16.24 6.38
C THR A 130 -17.24 -17.06 7.67
N ASN A 131 -17.17 -16.42 8.84
CA ASN A 131 -17.47 -17.05 10.13
C ASN A 131 -18.95 -17.43 10.27
N PHE A 132 -19.86 -16.68 9.62
CA PHE A 132 -21.29 -17.02 9.60
C PHE A 132 -21.53 -18.35 8.85
N TRP A 133 -20.96 -18.50 7.65
CA TRP A 133 -21.09 -19.75 6.88
C TRP A 133 -20.44 -20.94 7.57
N SER A 134 -19.28 -20.76 8.22
CA SER A 134 -18.66 -21.81 9.04
C SER A 134 -19.57 -22.26 10.19
N SER A 135 -20.23 -21.33 10.87
CA SER A 135 -21.19 -21.62 11.94
C SER A 135 -22.45 -22.33 11.42
N VAL A 136 -22.95 -21.96 10.24
CA VAL A 136 -24.08 -22.64 9.59
C VAL A 136 -23.73 -24.10 9.27
N TRP A 137 -22.56 -24.34 8.67
CA TRP A 137 -22.10 -25.71 8.37
C TRP A 137 -21.89 -26.54 9.63
N ALA A 138 -21.31 -25.96 10.69
CA ALA A 138 -21.15 -26.64 11.98
C ALA A 138 -22.51 -27.07 12.56
N SER A 139 -23.54 -26.21 12.44
CA SER A 139 -24.89 -26.50 12.93
C SER A 139 -25.56 -27.63 12.12
N ILE A 140 -25.40 -27.63 10.79
CA ILE A 140 -25.91 -28.69 9.91
C ILE A 140 -25.26 -30.03 10.25
N ILE A 141 -23.93 -30.06 10.42
CA ILE A 141 -23.19 -31.28 10.77
C ILE A 141 -23.62 -31.79 12.15
N ALA A 142 -23.77 -30.91 13.13
CA ALA A 142 -24.22 -31.27 14.48
C ALA A 142 -25.64 -31.88 14.46
N ALA A 143 -26.57 -31.28 13.72
CA ALA A 143 -27.92 -31.81 13.57
C ALA A 143 -27.95 -33.17 12.88
N PHE A 144 -27.11 -33.36 11.86
CA PHE A 144 -26.96 -34.64 11.17
C PHE A 144 -26.44 -35.74 12.11
N ILE A 145 -25.36 -35.47 12.85
CA ILE A 145 -24.80 -36.41 13.84
C ILE A 145 -25.85 -36.77 14.90
N TYR A 146 -26.56 -35.79 15.43
CA TYR A 146 -27.62 -36.01 16.42
C TYR A 146 -28.74 -36.91 15.89
N SER A 147 -29.18 -36.68 14.65
CA SER A 147 -30.19 -37.51 13.97
C SER A 147 -29.73 -38.97 13.83
N VAL A 148 -28.48 -39.20 13.45
CA VAL A 148 -27.89 -40.55 13.34
C VAL A 148 -27.86 -41.26 14.69
N ILE A 149 -27.49 -40.55 15.76
CA ILE A 149 -27.47 -41.11 17.12
C ILE A 149 -28.88 -41.53 17.55
N ILE A 150 -29.89 -40.69 17.34
CA ILE A 150 -31.28 -41.04 17.66
C ILE A 150 -31.73 -42.26 16.86
N ALA A 151 -31.43 -42.32 15.56
CA ALA A 151 -31.79 -43.45 14.71
C ALA A 151 -31.17 -44.77 15.23
N LEU A 152 -29.91 -44.74 15.67
CA LEU A 152 -29.24 -45.89 16.27
C LEU A 152 -29.88 -46.30 17.62
N VAL A 153 -30.26 -45.35 18.46
CA VAL A 153 -30.96 -45.63 19.71
C VAL A 153 -32.32 -46.29 19.44
N ILE A 154 -33.08 -45.77 18.46
CA ILE A 154 -34.37 -46.36 18.07
C ILE A 154 -34.16 -47.78 17.54
N LEU A 155 -33.17 -48.00 16.68
CA LEU A 155 -32.89 -49.30 16.09
C LEU A 155 -32.46 -50.33 17.16
N THR A 156 -31.59 -49.94 18.09
CA THR A 156 -31.14 -50.83 19.18
C THR A 156 -32.27 -51.14 20.16
N VAL A 157 -33.11 -50.17 20.55
CA VAL A 157 -34.28 -50.41 21.40
C VAL A 157 -35.31 -51.31 20.71
N THR A 158 -35.53 -51.10 19.41
CA THR A 158 -36.48 -51.90 18.61
C THR A 158 -35.98 -53.34 18.44
N ALA A 159 -34.69 -53.53 18.19
CA ALA A 159 -34.07 -54.85 18.04
C ALA A 159 -33.95 -55.61 19.38
N ALA A 160 -33.67 -54.92 20.48
CA ALA A 160 -33.48 -55.53 21.79
C ALA A 160 -34.81 -55.89 22.50
N LEU A 161 -35.93 -55.28 22.11
CA LEU A 161 -37.24 -55.51 22.72
C LEU A 161 -38.34 -55.73 21.67
N PRO A 162 -38.36 -56.87 20.96
CA PRO A 162 -39.33 -57.14 19.89
C PRO A 162 -40.80 -57.27 20.38
N ASN A 163 -41.05 -57.26 21.69
CA ASN A 163 -42.37 -57.51 22.28
C ASN A 163 -42.82 -56.47 23.32
N ASN A 164 -42.28 -55.25 23.26
CA ASN A 164 -42.73 -54.14 24.11
C ASN A 164 -43.82 -53.30 23.39
N LYS A 165 -44.69 -52.64 24.18
CA LYS A 165 -45.83 -51.86 23.66
C LYS A 165 -45.42 -50.74 22.67
N PHE A 166 -44.18 -50.26 22.76
CA PHE A 166 -43.62 -49.25 21.87
C PHE A 166 -43.32 -49.78 20.46
N ALA A 167 -42.79 -51.01 20.32
CA ALA A 167 -42.57 -51.61 19.00
C ALA A 167 -43.89 -51.79 18.21
N ARG A 168 -45.01 -52.09 18.90
CA ARG A 168 -46.34 -52.13 18.26
C ARG A 168 -46.81 -50.75 17.78
N ILE A 169 -46.59 -49.69 18.54
CA ILE A 169 -46.99 -48.32 18.15
C ILE A 169 -46.17 -47.83 16.95
N ILE A 170 -44.85 -48.09 16.95
CA ILE A 170 -43.97 -47.77 15.82
C ILE A 170 -44.38 -48.56 14.58
N LYS A 171 -44.68 -49.86 14.73
CA LYS A 171 -45.18 -50.69 13.62
C LYS A 171 -46.50 -50.13 13.04
N ILE A 172 -47.46 -49.75 13.88
CA ILE A 172 -48.72 -49.14 13.43
C ILE A 172 -48.46 -47.83 12.69
N LEU A 173 -47.60 -46.94 13.20
CA LEU A 173 -47.26 -45.67 12.55
C LEU A 173 -46.52 -45.82 11.20
N LEU A 174 -45.73 -46.89 11.04
CA LEU A 174 -45.06 -47.20 9.77
C LEU A 174 -46.00 -47.89 8.77
N GLU A 175 -46.95 -48.69 9.25
CA GLU A 175 -47.87 -49.47 8.41
C GLU A 175 -49.06 -48.63 7.93
N ASP A 176 -49.51 -47.63 8.70
CA ASP A 176 -50.56 -46.67 8.29
C ASP A 176 -50.10 -45.71 7.18
N ASN A 177 -48.79 -45.45 7.07
CA ASN A 177 -48.23 -44.60 6.00
C ASN A 177 -48.00 -45.36 4.67
N ALA A 178 -48.16 -46.69 4.65
CA ALA A 178 -47.88 -47.52 3.47
C ALA A 178 -49.11 -47.84 2.61
N THR A 179 -50.33 -47.61 3.11
CA THR A 179 -51.58 -47.99 2.43
C THR A 179 -52.25 -46.86 1.65
N GLU A 180 -51.71 -45.63 1.68
CA GLU A 180 -52.34 -44.47 1.01
C GLU A 180 -51.74 -44.11 -0.37
N ILE A 181 -51.14 -45.07 -1.07
CA ILE A 181 -50.66 -44.87 -2.45
C ILE A 181 -50.91 -46.10 -3.34
N THR A 182 -52.19 -46.37 -3.63
CA THR A 182 -52.57 -46.96 -4.92
C THR A 182 -53.84 -46.25 -5.44
N PRO A 183 -53.72 -45.27 -6.36
CA PRO A 183 -54.88 -44.76 -7.07
C PRO A 183 -55.36 -45.82 -8.08
N LYS A 184 -56.68 -45.93 -8.19
CA LYS A 184 -57.40 -46.81 -9.12
C LYS A 184 -57.34 -46.27 -10.55
#